data_AF-A0A3N5ETN9-F1
#
_entry.id   AF-A0A3N5ETN9-F1
#
_cell.length_a   1.000
_cell.length_b   1.000
_cell.length_c   1.000
_cell.angle_alpha   90.00
_cell.angle_beta   90.00
_cell.angle_gamma   90.00
#
_symmetry.space_group_name_H-M   'P 1'
#
loop_
_entity.id
_entity.type
_entity.pdbx_description
1 polymer ?
#
loop_
_entity_poly.entity_id
_entity_poly.type
_entity_poly.pdbx_seq_one_letter_code
_entity_poly.pdbx_strand_id
1 'polypeptide(L)'
;DFDVAIATPDQMGNVGKLGRILGPRGKMPNPKTGTVTFDIAKAVTESKAGKLEYRTDRGANVHVAIGKRSMDEKTLLENYAALMEEINRAKPSAAKGRYIRRVTLTSTMGPGIHVDPSRTRGIVEELEEEQAEPVTA
;
A
#
# COMPACT_ATOMS: atom_id res chain seq x y z
N ASP A 1 -11.51 18.01 -10.02
CA ASP A 1 -10.57 17.30 -9.13
C ASP A 1 -10.14 15.98 -9.75
N PHE A 2 -8.91 15.53 -9.48
CA PHE A 2 -8.36 14.23 -9.91
C PHE A 2 -7.43 13.70 -8.83
N ASP A 3 -7.34 12.39 -8.64
CA ASP A 3 -6.53 11.78 -7.57
C ASP A 3 -5.11 11.40 -8.02
N VAL A 4 -4.96 10.96 -9.27
CA VAL A 4 -3.69 10.51 -9.85
C VAL A 4 -3.44 11.28 -11.15
N ALA A 5 -2.22 11.76 -11.35
CA ALA A 5 -1.76 12.33 -12.62
C ALA A 5 -0.75 11.37 -13.26
N ILE A 6 -0.98 11.03 -14.53
CA ILE A 6 -0.09 10.20 -15.35
C ILE A 6 0.42 11.09 -16.48
N ALA A 7 1.72 11.00 -16.77
CA ALA A 7 2.35 11.78 -17.82
C ALA A 7 3.28 10.93 -18.67
N THR A 8 3.52 11.35 -19.89
CA THR A 8 4.57 10.78 -20.75
C THR A 8 5.88 11.58 -20.56
N PRO A 9 7.06 10.95 -20.72
CA PRO A 9 8.34 11.62 -20.48
C PRO A 9 8.56 12.90 -21.31
N ASP A 10 8.03 12.95 -22.54
CA ASP A 10 8.10 14.10 -23.45
C ASP A 10 7.34 15.33 -22.92
N GLN A 11 6.27 15.11 -22.14
CA GLN A 11 5.45 16.19 -21.59
C GLN A 11 5.94 16.68 -20.22
N MET A 12 6.95 16.04 -19.62
CA MET A 12 7.45 16.40 -18.29
C MET A 12 8.04 17.83 -18.23
N GLY A 13 8.55 18.36 -19.34
CA GLY A 13 9.00 19.77 -19.42
C GLY A 13 7.88 20.78 -19.18
N ASN A 14 6.66 20.45 -19.60
CA ASN A 14 5.47 21.28 -19.37
C ASN A 14 4.86 21.02 -17.98
N VAL A 15 4.79 19.74 -17.57
CA VAL A 15 4.27 19.34 -16.25
C VAL A 15 5.14 19.88 -15.11
N GLY A 16 6.46 19.99 -15.31
CA GLY A 16 7.38 20.60 -14.35
C GLY A 16 7.05 22.06 -14.01
N LYS A 17 6.53 22.84 -14.97
CA LYS A 17 6.08 24.22 -14.75
C LYS A 17 4.87 24.28 -13.81
N LEU A 18 4.03 23.25 -13.82
CA LEU A 18 2.88 23.08 -12.91
C LEU A 18 3.27 22.54 -11.53
N GLY A 19 4.57 22.29 -11.28
CA GLY A 19 5.09 21.76 -10.02
C GLY A 19 4.74 22.60 -8.80
N ARG A 20 4.55 23.92 -8.94
CA ARG A 20 4.07 24.79 -7.83
C ARG A 20 2.70 24.39 -7.29
N ILE A 21 1.83 23.82 -8.13
CA ILE A 21 0.47 23.41 -7.75
C ILE A 21 0.44 21.91 -7.44
N LEU A 22 1.10 21.10 -8.29
CA LEU A 22 1.09 19.65 -8.16
C LEU A 22 1.97 19.12 -7.03
N GLY A 23 3.05 19.84 -6.70
CA GLY A 23 3.99 19.49 -5.64
C GLY A 23 3.34 19.45 -4.24
N PRO A 24 2.74 20.56 -3.76
CA PRO A 24 2.09 20.58 -2.45
C PRO A 24 0.92 19.59 -2.31
N ARG A 25 0.24 19.27 -3.43
CA ARG A 25 -0.87 18.30 -3.45
C ARG A 25 -0.39 16.85 -3.54
N GLY A 26 0.91 16.60 -3.73
CA GLY A 26 1.47 15.26 -3.88
C GLY A 26 1.07 14.54 -5.17
N LYS A 27 0.50 15.25 -6.15
CA LYS A 27 -0.03 14.70 -7.41
C LYS A 27 0.94 14.86 -8.57
N MET A 28 2.22 15.07 -8.26
CA MET A 28 3.25 15.23 -9.28
C MET A 28 3.65 13.85 -9.84
N PRO A 29 3.58 13.63 -11.17
CA PRO A 29 4.02 12.37 -11.77
C PRO A 29 5.49 12.09 -11.45
N ASN A 30 5.81 10.86 -11.08
CA ASN A 30 7.14 10.43 -10.68
C ASN A 30 7.55 9.15 -11.44
N PRO A 31 8.71 9.13 -12.13
CA PRO A 31 9.21 7.93 -12.80
C PRO A 31 9.36 6.72 -11.86
N LYS A 32 9.70 6.95 -10.59
CA LYS A 32 9.85 5.87 -9.61
C LYS A 32 8.54 5.14 -9.31
N THR A 33 7.40 5.82 -9.49
CA THR A 33 6.10 5.22 -9.22
C THR A 33 5.45 4.64 -10.49
N GLY A 34 6.13 4.74 -11.64
CA GLY A 34 5.61 4.27 -12.93
C GLY A 34 4.50 5.14 -13.50
N THR A 35 4.19 6.28 -12.86
CA THR A 35 3.23 7.28 -13.37
C THR A 35 3.79 8.11 -14.52
N VAL A 36 5.08 7.94 -14.83
CA VAL A 36 5.72 8.48 -16.04
C VAL A 36 6.11 7.32 -16.94
N THR A 37 5.31 7.04 -17.96
CA THR A 37 5.51 5.94 -18.91
C THR A 37 5.02 6.29 -20.30
N PHE A 38 5.51 5.60 -21.32
CA PHE A 38 4.96 5.65 -22.68
C PHE A 38 3.68 4.80 -22.80
N ASP A 39 3.50 3.80 -21.94
CA ASP A 39 2.35 2.89 -21.92
C ASP A 39 1.18 3.45 -21.08
N ILE A 40 0.51 4.50 -21.58
CA ILE A 40 -0.57 5.20 -20.86
C ILE A 40 -1.74 4.26 -20.53
N ALA A 41 -2.12 3.39 -21.46
CA ALA A 41 -3.27 2.49 -21.28
C ALA A 41 -3.09 1.52 -20.10
N LYS A 42 -1.88 0.97 -19.95
CA LYS A 42 -1.55 0.09 -18.81
C LYS A 42 -1.52 0.88 -17.52
N ALA A 43 -0.86 2.05 -17.51
CA ALA A 43 -0.79 2.89 -16.33
C ALA A 43 -2.17 3.32 -15.81
N VAL A 44 -3.11 3.64 -16.70
CA VAL A 44 -4.49 3.97 -16.32
C VAL A 44 -5.21 2.77 -15.71
N THR A 45 -5.04 1.58 -16.30
CA THR A 45 -5.67 0.35 -15.81
C THR A 45 -5.13 -0.03 -14.44
N GLU A 46 -3.81 0.00 -14.25
CA GLU A 46 -3.16 -0.26 -12.97
C GLU A 46 -3.54 0.76 -11.90
N SER A 47 -3.62 2.04 -12.28
CA SER A 47 -4.02 3.10 -11.34
C SER A 47 -5.48 2.96 -10.90
N LYS A 48 -6.36 2.52 -11.81
CA LYS A 48 -7.76 2.23 -11.50
C LYS A 48 -7.95 0.95 -10.69
N ALA A 49 -7.06 -0.03 -10.86
CA ALA A 49 -7.05 -1.27 -10.09
C ALA A 49 -6.69 -1.07 -8.61
N GLY A 50 -6.42 0.17 -8.18
CA GLY A 50 -6.16 0.49 -6.78
C GLY A 50 -4.72 0.23 -6.35
N LYS A 51 -3.75 0.42 -7.26
CA LYS A 51 -2.33 0.36 -6.94
C LYS A 51 -2.01 1.29 -5.77
N LEU A 52 -1.69 0.70 -4.63
CA LEU A 52 -1.30 1.43 -3.42
C LEU A 52 0.20 1.70 -3.47
N GLU A 53 0.56 2.98 -3.43
CA GLU A 53 1.94 3.39 -3.28
C GLU A 53 2.30 3.48 -1.79
N TYR A 54 3.42 2.86 -1.42
CA TYR A 54 3.99 3.02 -0.10
C TYR A 54 5.31 3.75 -0.20
N ARG A 55 5.54 4.70 0.72
CA ARG A 55 6.78 5.47 0.82
C ARG A 55 7.39 5.25 2.18
N THR A 56 8.69 4.99 2.19
CA THR A 56 9.46 4.96 3.43
C THR A 56 9.73 6.40 3.90
N ASP A 57 9.40 6.68 5.15
CA ASP A 57 9.76 7.95 5.79
C ASP A 57 11.23 7.92 6.27
N ARG A 58 11.78 9.07 6.67
CA ARG A 58 13.13 9.18 7.24
C ARG A 58 13.34 8.29 8.45
N GLY A 59 12.28 7.98 9.19
CA GLY A 59 12.29 7.03 10.30
C GLY A 59 12.27 5.54 9.92
N ALA A 60 12.43 5.20 8.63
CA ALA A 60 12.32 3.84 8.10
C ALA A 60 10.95 3.18 8.35
N ASN A 61 9.91 3.98 8.55
CA ASN A 61 8.53 3.51 8.68
C ASN A 61 7.82 3.52 7.32
N VAL A 62 6.91 2.57 7.14
CA VAL A 62 6.06 2.46 5.96
C VAL A 62 4.61 2.66 6.40
N HIS A 63 3.93 3.65 5.82
CA HIS A 63 2.53 3.95 6.10
C HIS A 63 1.69 3.58 4.87
N VAL A 64 0.72 2.69 5.05
CA VAL A 64 -0.18 2.24 3.98
C VAL A 64 -1.60 2.13 4.52
N ALA A 65 -2.56 2.63 3.76
CA ALA A 65 -3.98 2.41 4.03
C ALA A 65 -4.42 1.10 3.37
N ILE A 66 -4.71 0.08 4.18
CA ILE A 66 -5.14 -1.25 3.70
C ILE A 66 -6.61 -1.30 3.26
N GLY A 67 -7.42 -0.29 3.63
CA GLY A 67 -8.83 -0.23 3.27
C GLY A 67 -9.63 0.74 4.13
N LYS A 68 -10.95 0.65 4.02
CA LYS A 68 -11.92 1.39 4.84
C LYS A 68 -12.67 0.41 5.75
N ARG A 69 -13.17 0.91 6.88
CA ARG A 69 -14.02 0.13 7.80
C ARG A 69 -15.28 -0.46 7.16
N SER A 70 -15.74 0.13 6.05
CA SER A 70 -16.91 -0.33 5.31
C SER A 70 -16.64 -1.52 4.39
N MET A 71 -15.39 -1.98 4.28
CA MET A 71 -15.04 -3.18 3.52
C MET A 71 -15.28 -4.44 4.36
N ASP A 72 -15.48 -5.56 3.67
CA ASP A 72 -15.62 -6.86 4.31
C ASP A 72 -14.32 -7.27 5.03
N GLU A 73 -14.47 -8.02 6.12
CA GLU A 73 -13.35 -8.47 6.94
C GLU A 73 -12.38 -9.34 6.12
N LYS A 74 -12.89 -10.25 5.28
CA LYS A 74 -12.05 -11.13 4.44
C LYS A 74 -11.18 -10.31 3.49
N THR A 75 -11.77 -9.32 2.81
CA THR A 75 -11.04 -8.45 1.89
C THR A 75 -9.96 -7.62 2.60
N LEU A 76 -10.21 -7.16 3.83
CA LEU A 76 -9.21 -6.43 4.62
C LEU A 76 -8.02 -7.32 4.99
N LEU A 77 -8.27 -8.59 5.30
CA LEU A 77 -7.24 -9.58 5.63
C LEU A 77 -6.43 -9.99 4.40
N GLU A 78 -7.09 -10.19 3.26
CA GLU A 78 -6.41 -10.43 1.98
C GLU A 78 -5.48 -9.27 1.61
N ASN A 79 -5.95 -8.02 1.76
CA ASN A 79 -5.13 -6.83 1.51
C ASN A 79 -3.92 -6.76 2.46
N TYR A 80 -4.12 -7.11 3.73
CA TYR A 80 -3.05 -7.16 4.72
C TYR A 80 -2.01 -8.25 4.40
N ALA A 81 -2.47 -9.45 4.03
CA ALA A 81 -1.60 -10.56 3.64
C ALA A 81 -0.78 -10.21 2.38
N ALA A 82 -1.42 -9.64 1.36
CA ALA A 82 -0.75 -9.20 0.13
C ALA A 82 0.31 -8.13 0.41
N LEU A 83 0.02 -7.16 1.29
CA LEU A 83 0.98 -6.14 1.70
C LEU A 83 2.19 -6.76 2.41
N MET A 84 1.94 -7.70 3.32
CA MET A 84 3.00 -8.38 4.07
C MET A 84 3.91 -9.23 3.18
N GLU A 85 3.34 -9.92 2.20
CA GLU A 85 4.12 -10.69 1.22
C GLU A 85 5.01 -9.78 0.38
N GLU A 86 4.45 -8.67 -0.13
CA GLU A 86 5.18 -7.73 -0.98
C GLU A 86 6.30 -7.00 -0.21
N ILE A 87 6.06 -6.65 1.07
CA ILE A 87 7.11 -6.09 1.93
C ILE A 87 8.26 -7.08 2.12
N ASN A 88 7.96 -8.36 2.36
CA ASN A 88 8.99 -9.40 2.48
C ASN A 88 9.76 -9.62 1.18
N ARG A 89 9.08 -9.54 0.03
CA ARG A 89 9.71 -9.61 -1.29
C ARG A 89 10.62 -8.41 -1.56
N ALA A 90 10.20 -7.22 -1.12
CA ALA A 90 10.97 -5.99 -1.23
C ALA A 90 12.17 -5.91 -0.25
N LYS A 91 12.43 -6.95 0.57
CA LYS A 91 13.56 -6.98 1.50
C LYS A 91 14.89 -6.88 0.73
N PRO A 92 15.69 -5.82 0.94
CA PRO A 92 17.00 -5.73 0.31
C PRO A 92 17.94 -6.78 0.89
N SER A 93 18.80 -7.36 0.03
CA SER A 93 19.78 -8.39 0.42
C SER A 93 20.78 -7.93 1.49
N ALA A 94 20.98 -6.61 1.63
CA ALA A 94 21.83 -6.01 2.65
C ALA A 94 21.18 -5.97 4.06
N ALA A 95 19.87 -6.19 4.19
CA ALA A 95 19.18 -6.12 5.47
C ALA A 95 19.49 -7.36 6.34
N LYS A 96 20.28 -7.15 7.40
CA LYS A 96 20.61 -8.16 8.41
C LYS A 96 19.58 -8.15 9.55
N GLY A 97 19.20 -9.34 10.03
CA GLY A 97 18.27 -9.52 11.15
C GLY A 97 16.79 -9.49 10.77
N ARG A 98 15.92 -9.26 11.78
CA ARG A 98 14.46 -9.21 11.62
C ARG A 98 14.05 -7.96 10.83
N TYR A 99 13.48 -8.16 9.65
CA TYR A 99 13.12 -7.08 8.73
C TYR A 99 11.91 -6.28 9.24
N ILE A 100 10.87 -6.98 9.71
CA ILE A 100 9.67 -6.37 10.29
C ILE A 100 9.80 -6.40 11.82
N ARG A 101 9.94 -5.21 12.44
CA ARG A 101 10.09 -5.09 13.90
C ARG A 101 8.76 -5.03 14.64
N ARG A 102 7.82 -4.25 14.12
CA ARG A 102 6.54 -3.94 14.76
C ARG A 102 5.51 -3.62 13.70
N VAL A 103 4.29 -4.11 13.90
CA VAL A 103 3.13 -3.80 13.06
C VAL A 103 2.09 -3.16 13.96
N THR A 104 1.58 -2.01 13.54
CA THR A 104 0.54 -1.28 14.26
C THR A 104 -0.58 -0.97 13.28
N LEU A 105 -1.76 -1.50 13.56
CA LEU A 105 -2.98 -1.15 12.84
C LEU A 105 -3.67 -0.02 13.59
N THR A 106 -4.13 0.99 12.87
CA THR A 106 -4.84 2.12 13.44
C THR A 106 -5.91 2.59 12.48
N SER A 107 -7.02 3.08 13.02
CA SER A 107 -8.01 3.82 12.24
C SER A 107 -7.68 5.31 12.29
N THR A 108 -8.21 6.11 11.36
CA THR A 108 -7.84 7.53 11.18
C THR A 108 -7.91 8.36 12.46
N MET A 109 -8.84 8.05 13.36
CA MET A 109 -9.04 8.76 14.64
C MET A 109 -9.02 7.82 15.85
N GLY A 110 -8.53 6.59 15.70
CA GLY A 110 -8.58 5.57 16.75
C GLY A 110 -7.22 5.25 17.36
N PRO A 111 -7.20 4.56 18.51
CA PRO A 111 -5.95 4.06 19.09
C PRO A 111 -5.28 3.05 18.15
N GLY A 112 -3.95 2.96 18.23
CA GLY A 112 -3.17 1.98 17.51
C GLY A 112 -3.14 0.64 18.25
N ILE A 113 -3.48 -0.44 17.55
CA ILE A 113 -3.42 -1.81 18.07
C ILE A 113 -2.16 -2.47 17.53
N HIS A 114 -1.36 -3.04 18.42
CA HIS A 114 -0.18 -3.81 18.04
C HIS A 114 -0.57 -5.21 17.58
N VAL A 115 -0.09 -5.58 16.40
CA VAL A 115 -0.31 -6.90 15.81
C VAL A 115 1.01 -7.66 15.82
N ASP A 116 0.94 -8.97 16.01
CA ASP A 116 2.12 -9.82 16.01
C ASP A 116 2.79 -9.82 14.61
N PRO A 117 4.04 -9.34 14.48
CA PRO A 117 4.74 -9.33 13.20
C PRO A 117 5.28 -10.70 12.76
N SER A 118 5.14 -11.75 13.58
CA SER A 118 5.57 -13.12 13.22
C SER A 118 4.51 -13.89 12.43
N ARG A 119 3.24 -13.53 12.58
CA ARG A 119 2.14 -14.07 11.78
C ARG A 119 2.08 -13.37 10.43
N THR A 120 2.85 -13.88 9.47
CA THR A 120 2.95 -13.33 8.11
C THR A 120 2.42 -14.29 7.02
N ARG A 121 2.06 -15.53 7.39
CA ARG A 121 1.51 -16.58 6.52
C ARG A 121 0.40 -17.33 7.27
N GLY A 122 -0.59 -17.85 6.56
CA GLY A 122 -1.70 -18.64 7.14
C GLY A 122 -2.89 -17.84 7.70
N ILE A 123 -2.87 -16.51 7.60
CA ILE A 123 -3.89 -15.64 8.23
C ILE A 123 -5.27 -15.80 7.57
N VAL A 124 -5.30 -16.14 6.27
CA VAL A 124 -6.55 -16.37 5.53
C VAL A 124 -7.11 -17.77 5.83
N GLU A 125 -6.23 -18.76 6.02
CA GLU A 125 -6.61 -20.16 6.32
C GLU A 125 -7.14 -20.29 7.77
N GLU A 126 -6.53 -19.61 8.75
CA GLU A 126 -6.99 -19.63 10.16
C GLU A 126 -8.41 -19.05 10.35
N LEU A 127 -8.84 -18.11 9.51
CA LEU A 127 -10.19 -17.54 9.57
C LEU A 127 -11.23 -18.39 8.86
N GLU A 128 -10.84 -19.16 7.85
CA GLU A 128 -11.69 -20.21 7.30
C GLU A 128 -11.91 -21.33 8.33
N GLU A 129 -10.91 -21.61 9.16
CA GLU A 129 -11.03 -22.55 10.29
C GLU A 129 -11.86 -21.99 11.46
N GLU A 130 -11.68 -20.72 11.88
CA GLU A 130 -12.49 -20.09 12.93
C GLU A 130 -13.96 -19.86 12.52
N GLN A 131 -14.24 -19.62 11.23
CA GLN A 131 -15.63 -19.56 10.73
C GLN A 131 -16.28 -20.94 10.58
N ALA A 132 -15.50 -22.02 10.59
CA ALA A 132 -15.99 -23.39 10.47
C ALA A 132 -16.33 -24.05 11.81
N GLU A 133 -15.94 -23.47 12.95
CA GLU A 133 -16.45 -23.86 14.26
C GLU A 133 -17.71 -23.04 14.59
N PRO A 134 -18.94 -23.55 14.35
CA PRO A 134 -20.13 -22.88 14.82
C PRO A 134 -20.06 -22.80 16.33
N VAL A 135 -20.24 -21.58 16.83
CA VAL A 135 -20.52 -21.25 18.24
C VAL A 135 -21.50 -22.29 18.80
N THR A 136 -20.95 -23.27 19.53
CA THR A 136 -21.69 -24.28 20.26
C THR A 136 -21.47 -24.00 21.74
N ALA A 137 -22.32 -23.13 22.30
CA ALA A 137 -22.83 -23.09 23.67
C ALA A 137 -23.38 -21.68 23.99
#